data_AF-A0A336LQ73-F1
#
_entry.id   AF-A0A336LQ73-F1
#
_cell.length_a   1.000
_cell.length_b   1.000
_cell.length_c   1.000
_cell.angle_alpha   90.00
_cell.angle_beta   90.00
_cell.angle_gamma   90.00
#
_symmetry.space_group_name_H-M   'P 1'
#
loop_
_entity.id
_entity.type
_entity.pdbx_description
1 polymer ?
#
loop_
_entity_poly.entity_id
_entity_poly.type
_entity_poly.pdbx_seq_one_letter_code
_entity_poly.pdbx_strand_id
1 'polypeptide(L)'
;MLEWHYQNLVFEENGPFIVKQHASAVLNLLLCGEISCCYPIFVDILEISLCKWFNSAARNGLQEFSQKLLLSTCLNVCGEFMGREPGPFLTFIDNYLRLFLESNTFKMLTEELSLRSSLLTSQKDRSNIYSPLPNLGAIIVRNKQNAPTLIFSKNFPSFLIHSLVTFCHKLSFVSDTNARQQQINSLLFNNDIKTFVNNVIQHLNHKIHTNWFIKTEIMLLLSIINSAKLNRNLIDTRHILGLSLQLLTCLSQEMTISLISLLDDVVFNIDYYDCVTKLVTKEQLKEWRSIYVDSIISSLKPSKLSGKSLTVFEWKTAILVKSWPYHLLAIFLNMLEASPNDQDKLRKVIPEKQIIHTVLPFTDQLEATGMNLVSSTEMLMYLMTAYLGPDSKFLEPDTKQLLKEKADKLRESSITFNLNLKLESRKSFESLYSVFLDTFQGNSYGDEEFSALIMIPLAQKYDIKWRKRVWSEHIAVLRFITCTEQMLFDGIEAYLSPPETDLSLLKCYHQAINNNLLRNGSVPFIIADYHLKRFNERRQSKN
;
A
#
# COMPACT_ATOMS: atom_id res chain seq x y z
N MET A 1 -31.64 3.68 -34.13
CA MET A 1 -31.55 3.04 -32.80
C MET A 1 -31.39 4.03 -31.66
N LEU A 2 -30.38 4.92 -31.67
CA LEU A 2 -30.24 5.94 -30.62
C LEU A 2 -31.47 6.85 -30.52
N GLU A 3 -32.01 7.29 -31.65
CA GLU A 3 -33.26 8.06 -31.72
C GLU A 3 -34.46 7.32 -31.11
N TRP A 4 -34.55 6.00 -31.33
CA TRP A 4 -35.60 5.17 -30.72
C TRP A 4 -35.47 5.17 -29.19
N HIS A 5 -34.25 5.05 -28.66
CA HIS A 5 -34.00 5.14 -27.22
C HIS A 5 -34.30 6.54 -26.68
N TYR A 6 -33.93 7.59 -27.40
CA TYR A 6 -34.29 8.96 -27.04
C TYR A 6 -35.81 9.12 -26.85
N GLN A 7 -36.61 8.57 -27.76
CA GLN A 7 -38.07 8.69 -27.73
C GLN A 7 -38.72 7.75 -26.69
N ASN A 8 -38.28 6.50 -26.59
CA ASN A 8 -39.01 5.43 -25.90
C ASN A 8 -38.41 5.03 -24.53
N LEU A 9 -37.20 5.49 -24.20
CA LEU A 9 -36.58 5.16 -22.91
C LEU A 9 -37.21 5.97 -21.78
N VAL A 10 -37.85 5.25 -20.86
CA VAL A 10 -38.32 5.79 -19.57
C VAL A 10 -37.17 5.73 -18.57
N PHE A 11 -36.66 6.90 -18.17
CA PHE A 11 -35.50 6.99 -17.29
C PHE A 11 -35.82 6.64 -15.83
N GLU A 12 -37.07 6.83 -15.40
CA GLU A 12 -37.55 6.63 -14.02
C GLU A 12 -37.38 5.19 -13.51
N GLU A 13 -37.55 4.99 -12.20
CA GLU A 13 -37.35 3.70 -11.52
C GLU A 13 -38.24 2.59 -12.12
N ASN A 14 -39.48 2.90 -12.49
CA ASN A 14 -40.40 1.95 -13.11
C ASN A 14 -40.11 1.64 -14.59
N GLY A 15 -39.12 2.33 -15.18
CA GLY A 15 -38.74 2.14 -16.58
C GLY A 15 -38.02 0.80 -16.81
N PRO A 16 -38.16 0.18 -18.00
CA PRO A 16 -37.59 -1.15 -18.25
C PRO A 16 -36.06 -1.18 -18.12
N PHE A 17 -35.55 -1.97 -17.17
CA PHE A 17 -34.12 -2.16 -16.92
C PHE A 17 -33.33 -2.56 -18.17
N ILE A 18 -33.86 -3.52 -18.93
CA ILE A 18 -33.23 -4.05 -20.16
C ILE A 18 -33.08 -2.95 -21.22
N VAL A 19 -34.06 -2.05 -21.34
CA VAL A 19 -34.02 -0.96 -22.33
C VAL A 19 -32.90 0.03 -21.98
N LYS A 20 -32.75 0.38 -20.70
CA LYS A 20 -31.63 1.22 -20.20
C LYS A 20 -30.26 0.57 -20.48
N GLN A 21 -30.12 -0.73 -20.21
CA GLN A 21 -28.88 -1.46 -20.51
C GLN A 21 -28.59 -1.57 -22.01
N HIS A 22 -29.62 -1.79 -22.84
CA HIS A 22 -29.47 -1.82 -24.28
C HIS A 22 -29.04 -0.45 -24.82
N ALA A 23 -29.59 0.65 -24.29
CA ALA A 23 -29.13 2.00 -24.62
C ALA A 23 -27.65 2.21 -24.25
N SER A 24 -27.23 1.79 -23.04
CA SER A 24 -25.82 1.81 -22.63
C SER A 24 -24.91 1.02 -23.56
N ALA A 25 -25.35 -0.17 -23.99
CA ALA A 25 -24.59 -1.00 -24.92
C ALA A 25 -24.44 -0.32 -26.29
N VAL A 26 -25.53 0.23 -26.83
CA VAL A 26 -25.52 0.98 -28.09
C VAL A 26 -24.59 2.20 -28.01
N LEU A 27 -24.61 2.93 -26.90
CA LEU A 27 -23.70 4.07 -26.69
C LEU A 27 -22.24 3.62 -26.62
N ASN A 28 -21.93 2.53 -25.92
CA ASN A 28 -20.56 2.01 -25.86
C ASN A 28 -20.03 1.54 -27.23
N LEU A 29 -20.90 1.07 -28.14
CA LEU A 29 -20.48 0.76 -29.51
C LEU A 29 -19.98 2.00 -30.26
N LEU A 30 -20.44 3.21 -29.91
CA LEU A 30 -19.95 4.46 -30.50
C LEU A 30 -18.48 4.73 -30.15
N LEU A 31 -17.97 4.12 -29.08
CA LEU A 31 -16.56 4.19 -28.69
C LEU A 31 -15.67 3.24 -29.51
N CYS A 32 -16.25 2.33 -30.29
CA CYS A 32 -15.48 1.47 -31.20
C CYS A 32 -14.96 2.30 -32.39
N GLY A 33 -13.65 2.22 -32.66
CA GLY A 33 -12.93 3.13 -33.55
C GLY A 33 -13.55 3.32 -34.95
N GLU A 34 -14.11 2.27 -35.54
CA GLU A 34 -14.75 2.29 -36.86
C GLU A 34 -16.04 3.11 -36.92
N ILE A 35 -16.79 3.20 -35.81
CA ILE A 35 -18.08 3.92 -35.75
C ILE A 35 -17.86 5.38 -35.37
N SER A 36 -16.74 5.67 -34.70
CA SER A 36 -16.41 7.01 -34.25
C SER A 36 -16.26 8.03 -35.39
N CYS A 37 -15.96 7.59 -36.62
CA CYS A 37 -15.86 8.47 -37.79
C CYS A 37 -17.22 8.97 -38.30
N CYS A 38 -18.31 8.29 -37.96
CA CYS A 38 -19.68 8.67 -38.31
C CYS A 38 -20.29 9.69 -37.32
N TYR A 39 -19.49 10.23 -36.40
CA TYR A 39 -19.92 11.15 -35.35
C TYR A 39 -20.83 12.31 -35.78
N PRO A 40 -20.55 13.04 -36.88
CA PRO A 40 -21.38 14.17 -37.29
C PRO A 40 -22.85 13.80 -37.57
N ILE A 41 -23.15 12.52 -37.83
CA ILE A 41 -24.49 12.05 -38.16
C ILE A 41 -25.37 11.94 -36.91
N PHE A 42 -24.79 11.72 -35.72
CA PHE A 42 -25.54 11.40 -34.51
C PHE A 42 -25.30 12.34 -33.33
N VAL A 43 -24.42 13.34 -33.49
CA VAL A 43 -24.04 14.28 -32.42
C VAL A 43 -25.23 15.01 -31.81
N ASP A 44 -26.14 15.54 -32.64
CA ASP A 44 -27.30 16.31 -32.15
C ASP A 44 -28.25 15.42 -31.32
N ILE A 45 -28.53 14.21 -31.82
CA ILE A 45 -29.38 13.24 -31.11
C ILE A 45 -28.70 12.81 -29.79
N LEU A 46 -27.38 12.65 -29.80
CA LEU A 46 -26.60 12.33 -28.61
C LEU A 46 -26.68 13.45 -27.58
N GLU A 47 -26.43 14.70 -27.97
CA GLU A 47 -26.52 15.88 -27.09
C GLU A 47 -27.91 16.00 -26.45
N ILE A 48 -28.98 15.93 -27.24
CA ILE A 48 -30.35 16.05 -26.75
C ILE A 48 -30.68 14.88 -25.79
N SER A 49 -30.19 13.68 -26.08
CA SER A 49 -30.35 12.52 -25.19
C SER A 49 -29.64 12.71 -23.85
N LEU A 50 -28.41 13.23 -23.86
CA LEU A 50 -27.65 13.58 -22.66
C LEU A 50 -28.41 14.59 -21.80
N CYS A 51 -28.85 15.69 -22.41
CA CYS A 51 -29.62 16.74 -21.76
C CYS A 51 -30.90 16.19 -21.10
N LYS A 52 -31.67 15.36 -21.83
CA LYS A 52 -32.89 14.74 -21.34
C LYS A 52 -32.64 13.86 -20.11
N TRP A 53 -31.67 12.95 -20.18
CA TRP A 53 -31.43 11.97 -19.13
C TRP A 53 -30.78 12.58 -17.88
N PHE A 54 -29.86 13.54 -18.04
CA PHE A 54 -29.28 14.27 -16.89
C PHE A 54 -30.30 15.17 -16.20
N ASN A 55 -31.17 15.85 -16.95
CA ASN A 55 -32.27 16.63 -16.35
C ASN A 55 -33.22 15.72 -15.54
N SER A 56 -33.56 14.55 -16.08
CA SER A 56 -34.40 13.58 -15.37
C SER A 56 -33.71 13.07 -14.11
N ALA A 57 -32.40 12.78 -14.15
CA ALA A 57 -31.63 12.36 -12.97
C ALA A 57 -31.55 13.44 -11.88
N ALA A 58 -31.37 14.72 -12.27
CA ALA A 58 -31.32 15.83 -11.33
C ALA A 58 -32.67 16.03 -10.61
N ARG A 59 -33.79 15.83 -11.32
CA ARG A 59 -35.16 16.04 -10.77
C ARG A 59 -35.70 14.84 -10.00
N ASN A 60 -35.54 13.63 -10.56
CA ASN A 60 -36.21 12.42 -10.09
C ASN A 60 -35.29 11.51 -9.25
N GLY A 61 -33.99 11.77 -9.20
CA GLY A 61 -33.02 10.96 -8.45
C GLY A 61 -32.47 9.74 -9.20
N LEU A 62 -31.61 8.98 -8.52
CA LEU A 62 -30.88 7.83 -9.07
C LEU A 62 -30.98 6.59 -8.16
N GLN A 63 -32.12 5.90 -8.21
CA GLN A 63 -32.42 4.73 -7.36
C GLN A 63 -31.87 3.42 -7.93
N GLU A 64 -31.62 3.33 -9.24
CA GLU A 64 -31.20 2.09 -9.89
C GLU A 64 -29.75 2.13 -10.41
N PHE A 65 -29.14 0.95 -10.53
CA PHE A 65 -27.81 0.80 -11.13
C PHE A 65 -27.83 1.07 -12.64
N SER A 66 -28.89 0.67 -13.35
CA SER A 66 -29.03 0.90 -14.80
C SER A 66 -29.09 2.38 -15.18
N GLN A 67 -29.69 3.22 -14.33
CA GLN A 67 -29.68 4.68 -14.52
C GLN A 67 -28.26 5.23 -14.42
N LYS A 68 -27.52 4.82 -13.38
CA LYS A 68 -26.12 5.21 -13.17
C LYS A 68 -25.22 4.72 -14.32
N LEU A 69 -25.44 3.49 -14.81
CA LEU A 69 -24.74 2.92 -15.95
C LEU A 69 -25.01 3.71 -17.24
N LEU A 70 -26.27 4.07 -17.52
CA LEU A 70 -26.63 4.88 -18.68
C LEU A 70 -25.94 6.23 -18.67
N LEU A 71 -26.03 6.96 -17.55
CA LEU A 71 -25.35 8.25 -17.40
C LEU A 71 -23.82 8.14 -17.47
N SER A 72 -23.24 7.05 -16.94
CA SER A 72 -21.80 6.77 -17.05
C SER A 72 -21.39 6.56 -18.52
N THR A 73 -22.12 5.74 -19.28
CA THR A 73 -21.84 5.54 -20.72
C THR A 73 -21.98 6.83 -21.52
N CYS A 74 -23.00 7.61 -21.20
CA CYS A 74 -23.24 8.94 -21.74
C CYS A 74 -22.02 9.88 -21.58
N LEU A 75 -21.48 9.97 -20.36
CA LEU A 75 -20.30 10.79 -20.07
C LEU A 75 -19.04 10.28 -20.77
N ASN A 76 -18.84 8.96 -20.83
CA ASN A 76 -17.68 8.37 -21.49
C ASN A 76 -17.67 8.69 -22.99
N VAL A 77 -18.83 8.55 -23.64
CA VAL A 77 -19.05 8.87 -25.06
C VAL A 77 -18.87 10.37 -25.31
N CYS A 78 -19.53 11.21 -24.50
CA CYS A 78 -19.39 12.66 -24.58
C CYS A 78 -17.93 13.10 -24.43
N GLY A 79 -17.21 12.58 -23.43
CA GLY A 79 -15.81 12.93 -23.20
C GLY A 79 -14.87 12.52 -24.33
N GLU A 80 -15.16 11.44 -25.05
CA GLU A 80 -14.36 11.02 -26.22
C GLU A 80 -14.56 11.96 -27.42
N PHE A 81 -15.79 12.38 -27.66
CA PHE A 81 -16.10 13.27 -28.78
C PHE A 81 -15.81 14.74 -28.50
N MET A 82 -15.84 15.16 -27.24
CA MET A 82 -15.42 16.49 -26.80
C MET A 82 -14.00 16.86 -27.23
N GLY A 83 -13.10 15.88 -27.32
CA GLY A 83 -11.73 16.10 -27.80
C GLY A 83 -11.64 16.39 -29.31
N ARG A 84 -12.70 16.13 -30.07
CA ARG A 84 -12.76 16.36 -31.53
C ARG A 84 -13.48 17.66 -31.84
N GLU A 85 -14.71 17.81 -31.36
CA GLU A 85 -15.53 19.01 -31.54
C GLU A 85 -16.30 19.33 -30.25
N PRO A 86 -15.86 20.33 -29.47
CA PRO A 86 -16.45 20.61 -28.16
C PRO A 86 -17.79 21.36 -28.26
N GLY A 87 -18.05 22.07 -29.36
CA GLY A 87 -19.18 22.99 -29.53
C GLY A 87 -20.55 22.41 -29.14
N PRO A 88 -20.96 21.25 -29.69
CA PRO A 88 -22.29 20.68 -29.46
C PRO A 88 -22.59 20.39 -27.99
N PHE A 89 -21.59 20.02 -27.18
CA PHE A 89 -21.82 19.62 -25.79
C PHE A 89 -21.67 20.76 -24.77
N LEU A 90 -21.30 21.98 -25.19
CA LEU A 90 -21.16 23.12 -24.26
C LEU A 90 -22.50 23.43 -23.56
N THR A 91 -23.61 23.37 -24.28
CA THR A 91 -24.96 23.55 -23.73
C THR A 91 -25.27 22.51 -22.65
N PHE A 92 -24.91 21.25 -22.91
CA PHE A 92 -25.04 20.17 -21.94
C PHE A 92 -24.24 20.45 -20.66
N ILE A 93 -22.97 20.86 -20.81
CA ILE A 93 -22.08 21.14 -19.68
C ILE A 93 -22.63 22.28 -18.81
N ASP A 94 -22.94 23.41 -19.44
CA ASP A 94 -23.27 24.65 -18.74
C ASP A 94 -24.65 24.56 -18.05
N ASN A 95 -25.62 23.89 -18.68
CA ASN A 95 -27.01 23.90 -18.21
C ASN A 95 -27.49 22.59 -17.57
N TYR A 96 -26.91 21.43 -17.88
CA TYR A 96 -27.45 20.14 -17.43
C TYR A 96 -26.50 19.43 -16.47
N LEU A 97 -25.22 19.32 -16.84
CA LEU A 97 -24.22 18.70 -15.97
C LEU A 97 -24.02 19.53 -14.70
N ARG A 98 -23.91 20.85 -14.82
CA ARG A 98 -23.79 21.75 -13.67
C ARG A 98 -24.98 21.62 -12.72
N LEU A 99 -26.22 21.69 -13.23
CA LEU A 99 -27.42 21.54 -12.41
C LEU A 99 -27.48 20.17 -11.73
N PHE A 100 -27.01 19.11 -12.39
CA PHE A 100 -26.91 17.79 -11.77
C PHE A 100 -25.91 17.78 -10.60
N LEU A 101 -24.72 18.37 -10.76
CA LEU A 101 -23.73 18.45 -9.68
C LEU A 101 -24.18 19.32 -8.50
N GLU A 102 -25.00 20.35 -8.75
CA GLU A 102 -25.61 21.17 -7.70
C GLU A 102 -26.83 20.50 -7.03
N SER A 103 -27.34 19.40 -7.60
CA SER A 103 -28.56 18.74 -7.12
C SER A 103 -28.36 17.92 -5.83
N ASN A 104 -29.46 17.73 -5.09
CA ASN A 104 -29.47 16.82 -3.93
C ASN A 104 -29.16 15.36 -4.34
N THR A 105 -29.47 14.98 -5.58
CA THR A 105 -29.16 13.64 -6.11
C THR A 105 -27.66 13.38 -6.10
N PHE A 106 -26.85 14.34 -6.55
CA PHE A 106 -25.39 14.18 -6.56
C PHE A 106 -24.82 14.13 -5.15
N LYS A 107 -25.33 14.98 -4.23
CA LYS A 107 -24.95 14.93 -2.81
C LYS A 107 -25.21 13.57 -2.17
N MET A 108 -26.39 12.99 -2.39
CA MET A 108 -26.71 11.64 -1.91
C MET A 108 -25.76 10.58 -2.47
N LEU A 109 -25.36 10.68 -3.75
CA LEU A 109 -24.40 9.77 -4.36
C LEU A 109 -23.01 9.85 -3.73
N THR A 110 -22.52 11.05 -3.41
CA THR A 110 -21.20 11.23 -2.80
C THR A 110 -21.19 10.79 -1.33
N GLU A 111 -22.27 11.01 -0.58
CA GLU A 111 -22.44 10.50 0.78
C GLU A 111 -22.44 8.95 0.81
N GLU A 112 -23.11 8.30 -0.15
CA GLU A 112 -23.16 6.84 -0.25
C GLU A 112 -21.81 6.20 -0.64
N LEU A 113 -20.88 6.96 -1.23
CA LEU A 113 -19.59 6.46 -1.72
C LEU A 113 -18.77 5.80 -0.60
N SER A 114 -18.59 6.48 0.52
CA SER A 114 -17.86 5.94 1.67
C SER A 114 -18.60 4.76 2.33
N LEU A 115 -19.93 4.84 2.42
CA LEU A 115 -20.76 3.82 3.09
C LEU A 115 -20.84 2.50 2.33
N ARG A 116 -20.81 2.56 0.99
CA ARG A 116 -21.03 1.41 0.11
C ARG A 116 -19.74 0.89 -0.53
N SER A 117 -18.61 1.57 -0.35
CA SER A 117 -17.33 1.14 -0.90
C SER A 117 -16.92 -0.24 -0.40
N SER A 118 -16.52 -1.10 -1.34
CA SER A 118 -16.00 -2.42 -1.02
C SER A 118 -14.54 -2.36 -0.56
N LEU A 119 -13.81 -1.29 -0.94
CA LEU A 119 -12.46 -1.00 -0.43
C LEU A 119 -12.43 -0.62 1.05
N LEU A 120 -13.48 0.01 1.57
CA LEU A 120 -13.56 0.46 2.97
C LEU A 120 -14.23 -0.54 3.91
N THR A 121 -15.04 -1.44 3.37
CA THR A 121 -15.79 -2.38 4.20
C THR A 121 -14.96 -3.63 4.49
N SER A 122 -14.91 -4.02 5.77
CA SER A 122 -14.23 -5.26 6.18
C SER A 122 -15.04 -6.49 5.75
N GLN A 123 -14.78 -6.93 4.53
CA GLN A 123 -15.40 -8.09 3.92
C GLN A 123 -14.33 -9.16 3.64
N LYS A 124 -14.77 -10.40 3.46
CA LYS A 124 -13.91 -11.51 3.06
C LYS A 124 -14.41 -12.06 1.73
N ASP A 125 -13.46 -12.29 0.82
CA ASP A 125 -13.74 -12.98 -0.44
C ASP A 125 -14.06 -14.46 -0.14
N ARG A 126 -15.16 -14.96 -0.71
CA ARG A 126 -15.54 -16.38 -0.63
C ARG A 126 -14.96 -17.21 -1.76
N SER A 127 -14.23 -16.61 -2.70
CA SER A 127 -13.68 -17.32 -3.86
C SER A 127 -12.87 -18.56 -3.50
N ASN A 128 -12.18 -18.52 -2.36
CA ASN A 128 -11.36 -19.62 -1.85
C ASN A 128 -12.10 -20.62 -0.93
N ILE A 129 -13.38 -20.37 -0.58
CA ILE A 129 -14.15 -21.26 0.31
C ILE A 129 -14.73 -22.45 -0.47
N TYR A 130 -15.16 -22.22 -1.72
CA TYR A 130 -15.65 -23.25 -2.60
C TYR A 130 -14.78 -23.29 -3.86
N SER A 131 -13.64 -23.98 -3.76
CA SER A 131 -12.69 -24.14 -4.87
C SER A 131 -13.26 -24.72 -6.18
N PRO A 132 -14.36 -25.52 -6.23
CA PRO A 132 -14.78 -26.13 -7.50
C PRO A 132 -15.67 -25.25 -8.39
N LEU A 133 -16.10 -24.05 -7.95
CA LEU A 133 -16.90 -23.15 -8.80
C LEU A 133 -16.11 -21.90 -9.18
N PRO A 134 -15.84 -21.67 -10.49
CA PRO A 134 -15.22 -20.44 -10.94
C PRO A 134 -16.16 -19.27 -10.65
N ASN A 135 -15.89 -18.55 -9.57
CA ASN A 135 -16.53 -17.29 -9.26
C ASN A 135 -15.50 -16.18 -9.47
N LEU A 136 -15.90 -15.10 -10.16
CA LEU A 136 -15.05 -13.92 -10.37
C LEU A 136 -14.95 -13.05 -9.10
N GLY A 137 -15.23 -13.61 -7.92
CA GLY A 137 -15.33 -12.87 -6.66
C GLY A 137 -16.57 -11.97 -6.55
N ALA A 138 -17.61 -12.18 -7.37
CA ALA A 138 -18.81 -11.32 -7.38
C ALA A 138 -19.56 -11.25 -6.04
N ILE A 139 -19.31 -12.22 -5.15
CA ILE A 139 -19.99 -12.42 -3.89
C ILE A 139 -18.99 -12.29 -2.75
N ILE A 140 -19.26 -11.36 -1.85
CA ILE A 140 -18.50 -11.15 -0.61
C ILE A 140 -19.36 -11.49 0.62
N VAL A 141 -18.72 -11.70 1.76
CA VAL A 141 -19.39 -11.85 3.06
C VAL A 141 -18.92 -10.74 3.98
N ARG A 142 -19.87 -10.01 4.56
CA ARG A 142 -19.60 -8.99 5.57
C ARG A 142 -19.28 -9.71 6.89
N ASN A 143 -18.29 -9.23 7.63
CA ASN A 143 -17.79 -9.86 8.87
C ASN A 143 -18.85 -10.10 9.99
N LYS A 144 -20.10 -9.66 9.82
CA LYS A 144 -21.22 -9.86 10.76
C LYS A 144 -22.48 -10.48 10.14
N GLN A 145 -22.48 -10.79 8.83
CA GLN A 145 -23.63 -11.37 8.13
C GLN A 145 -23.16 -12.57 7.32
N ASN A 146 -23.69 -13.77 7.59
CA ASN A 146 -23.34 -14.98 6.83
C ASN A 146 -23.93 -15.01 5.41
N ALA A 147 -24.83 -14.07 5.10
CA ALA A 147 -25.49 -13.98 3.82
C ALA A 147 -24.51 -13.48 2.73
N PRO A 148 -24.49 -14.13 1.55
CA PRO A 148 -23.74 -13.66 0.40
C PRO A 148 -24.30 -12.31 -0.07
N THR A 149 -23.43 -11.31 -0.22
CA THR A 149 -23.79 -10.01 -0.79
C THR A 149 -23.05 -9.77 -2.09
N LEU A 150 -23.76 -9.30 -3.12
CA LEU A 150 -23.15 -8.86 -4.37
C LEU A 150 -22.33 -7.59 -4.14
N ILE A 151 -21.18 -7.48 -4.81
CA ILE A 151 -20.34 -6.27 -4.77
C ILE A 151 -21.10 -5.06 -5.32
N PHE A 152 -21.79 -5.23 -6.45
CA PHE A 152 -22.64 -4.19 -7.02
C PHE A 152 -24.03 -4.23 -6.38
N SER A 153 -24.27 -3.27 -5.50
CA SER A 153 -25.62 -2.96 -5.02
C SER A 153 -26.36 -2.07 -6.02
N LYS A 154 -27.70 -1.99 -5.91
CA LYS A 154 -28.53 -1.07 -6.70
C LYS A 154 -28.04 0.39 -6.62
N ASN A 155 -27.41 0.76 -5.51
CA ASN A 155 -26.95 2.11 -5.21
C ASN A 155 -25.44 2.28 -5.39
N PHE A 156 -24.73 1.37 -6.07
CA PHE A 156 -23.28 1.48 -6.22
C PHE A 156 -22.88 2.76 -6.99
N PRO A 157 -22.26 3.77 -6.33
CA PRO A 157 -22.09 5.10 -6.92
C PRO A 157 -20.78 5.24 -7.70
N SER A 158 -19.79 4.38 -7.42
CA SER A 158 -18.42 4.50 -7.91
C SER A 158 -18.30 4.50 -9.44
N PHE A 159 -19.18 3.78 -10.16
CA PHE A 159 -19.21 3.78 -11.63
C PHE A 159 -19.51 5.16 -12.23
N LEU A 160 -20.57 5.82 -11.75
CA LEU A 160 -20.98 7.13 -12.26
C LEU A 160 -19.97 8.20 -11.86
N ILE A 161 -19.50 8.17 -10.61
CA ILE A 161 -18.49 9.13 -10.11
C ILE A 161 -17.18 8.95 -10.89
N HIS A 162 -16.77 7.72 -11.20
CA HIS A 162 -15.61 7.49 -12.05
C HIS A 162 -15.75 8.16 -13.41
N SER A 163 -16.87 7.93 -14.12
CA SER A 163 -17.12 8.58 -15.41
C SER A 163 -17.18 10.11 -15.32
N LEU A 164 -17.72 10.68 -14.23
CA LEU A 164 -17.71 12.13 -14.00
C LEU A 164 -16.29 12.66 -13.85
N VAL A 165 -15.46 12.01 -13.04
CA VAL A 165 -14.05 12.39 -12.83
C VAL A 165 -13.27 12.26 -14.14
N THR A 166 -13.42 11.16 -14.88
CA THR A 166 -12.76 10.96 -16.17
C THR A 166 -13.23 11.99 -17.20
N PHE A 167 -14.52 12.33 -17.24
CA PHE A 167 -15.04 13.36 -18.12
C PHE A 167 -14.43 14.73 -17.80
N CYS A 168 -14.39 15.12 -16.53
CA CYS A 168 -13.79 16.38 -16.09
C CYS A 168 -12.27 16.44 -16.34
N HIS A 169 -11.59 15.29 -16.24
CA HIS A 169 -10.19 15.16 -16.63
C HIS A 169 -10.00 15.36 -18.13
N LYS A 170 -10.85 14.78 -18.99
CA LYS A 170 -10.76 15.03 -20.44
C LYS A 170 -11.06 16.49 -20.79
N LEU A 171 -12.01 17.11 -20.10
CA LEU A 171 -12.35 18.53 -20.28
C LEU A 171 -11.14 19.45 -20.08
N SER A 172 -10.21 19.11 -19.19
CA SER A 172 -9.03 19.95 -18.93
C SER A 172 -8.07 20.09 -20.10
N PHE A 173 -8.15 19.21 -21.10
CA PHE A 173 -7.29 19.27 -22.29
C PHE A 173 -7.93 20.06 -23.44
N VAL A 174 -9.19 20.52 -23.27
CA VAL A 174 -9.90 21.33 -24.26
C VAL A 174 -9.63 22.81 -23.98
N SER A 175 -8.83 23.45 -24.85
CA SER A 175 -8.20 24.77 -24.66
C SER A 175 -9.14 25.92 -24.25
N ASP A 176 -10.43 25.85 -24.60
CA ASP A 176 -11.40 26.94 -24.41
C ASP A 176 -12.28 26.77 -23.15
N THR A 177 -11.96 25.82 -22.26
CA THR A 177 -12.86 25.43 -21.17
C THR A 177 -12.29 25.61 -19.75
N ASN A 178 -11.13 26.23 -19.58
CA ASN A 178 -10.46 26.36 -18.26
C ASN A 178 -11.35 26.92 -17.13
N ALA A 179 -12.13 27.98 -17.40
CA ALA A 179 -13.04 28.55 -16.39
C ALA A 179 -14.19 27.59 -16.02
N ARG A 180 -14.77 26.92 -17.03
CA ARG A 180 -15.82 25.89 -16.83
C ARG A 180 -15.26 24.70 -16.06
N GLN A 181 -14.06 24.26 -16.41
CA GLN A 181 -13.37 23.16 -15.76
C GLN A 181 -13.14 23.46 -14.27
N GLN A 182 -12.67 24.66 -13.92
CA GLN A 182 -12.49 25.05 -12.52
C GLN A 182 -13.81 25.02 -11.74
N GLN A 183 -14.89 25.52 -12.35
CA GLN A 183 -16.21 25.54 -11.75
C GLN A 183 -16.80 24.13 -11.57
N ILE A 184 -16.67 23.26 -12.57
CA ILE A 184 -17.16 21.89 -12.49
C ILE A 184 -16.35 21.09 -11.47
N ASN A 185 -15.03 21.26 -11.45
CA ASN A 185 -14.17 20.58 -10.49
C ASN A 185 -14.46 21.00 -9.04
N SER A 186 -14.78 22.27 -8.78
CA SER A 186 -15.12 22.70 -7.42
C SER A 186 -16.43 22.09 -6.92
N LEU A 187 -17.38 21.82 -7.82
CA LEU A 187 -18.62 21.11 -7.50
C LEU A 187 -18.40 19.60 -7.36
N LEU A 188 -17.61 18.99 -8.25
CA LEU A 188 -17.35 17.56 -8.26
C LEU A 188 -16.55 17.13 -7.03
N PHE A 189 -15.42 17.78 -6.74
CA PHE A 189 -14.53 17.46 -5.61
C PHE A 189 -15.03 18.08 -4.30
N ASN A 190 -16.26 17.73 -3.93
CA ASN A 190 -16.89 18.15 -2.69
C ASN A 190 -16.21 17.50 -1.45
N ASN A 191 -16.66 17.90 -0.26
CA ASN A 191 -16.10 17.39 1.00
C ASN A 191 -16.29 15.86 1.16
N ASP A 192 -17.33 15.29 0.56
CA ASP A 192 -17.60 13.84 0.66
C ASP A 192 -16.59 13.02 -0.13
N ILE A 193 -16.16 13.48 -1.32
CA ILE A 193 -15.08 12.82 -2.07
C ILE A 193 -13.75 12.94 -1.30
N LYS A 194 -13.48 14.09 -0.67
CA LYS A 194 -12.28 14.28 0.15
C LYS A 194 -12.28 13.37 1.37
N THR A 195 -13.40 13.26 2.07
CA THR A 195 -13.55 12.31 3.19
C THR A 195 -13.44 10.87 2.73
N PHE A 196 -13.97 10.51 1.56
CA PHE A 196 -13.77 9.19 0.97
C PHE A 196 -12.29 8.88 0.73
N VAL A 197 -11.53 9.80 0.12
CA VAL A 197 -10.08 9.64 -0.07
C VAL A 197 -9.36 9.45 1.27
N ASN A 198 -9.70 10.25 2.28
CA ASN A 198 -9.10 10.14 3.62
C ASN A 198 -9.41 8.79 4.28
N ASN A 199 -10.66 8.32 4.16
CA ASN A 199 -11.07 7.01 4.66
C ASN A 199 -10.31 5.89 3.96
N VAL A 200 -10.05 6.00 2.65
CA VAL A 200 -9.28 5.01 1.89
C VAL A 200 -7.83 4.99 2.38
N ILE A 201 -7.21 6.14 2.62
CA ILE A 201 -5.83 6.21 3.14
C ILE A 201 -5.71 5.49 4.49
N GLN A 202 -6.71 5.61 5.35
CA GLN A 202 -6.67 5.08 6.72
C GLN A 202 -7.16 3.62 6.84
N HIS A 203 -8.10 3.21 5.99
CA HIS A 203 -8.88 1.98 6.20
C HIS A 203 -8.97 1.09 4.96
N LEU A 204 -8.05 1.21 4.01
CA LEU A 204 -7.99 0.36 2.83
C LEU A 204 -7.99 -1.13 3.20
N ASN A 205 -8.97 -1.87 2.66
CA ASN A 205 -9.06 -3.31 2.84
C ASN A 205 -8.15 -4.05 1.85
N HIS A 206 -6.92 -4.32 2.28
CA HIS A 206 -5.93 -5.10 1.51
C HIS A 206 -6.32 -6.57 1.26
N LYS A 207 -7.50 -7.07 1.65
CA LYS A 207 -7.89 -8.48 1.39
C LYS A 207 -8.66 -8.69 0.10
N ILE A 208 -9.28 -7.65 -0.45
CA ILE A 208 -10.23 -7.78 -1.57
C ILE A 208 -9.79 -6.94 -2.78
N HIS A 209 -8.68 -6.22 -2.67
CA HIS A 209 -8.19 -5.34 -3.74
C HIS A 209 -7.93 -6.05 -5.08
N THR A 210 -7.66 -7.36 -5.07
CA THR A 210 -7.48 -8.19 -6.27
C THR A 210 -8.78 -8.74 -6.86
N ASN A 211 -9.93 -8.37 -6.30
CA ASN A 211 -11.24 -8.75 -6.81
C ASN A 211 -11.57 -7.95 -8.08
N TRP A 212 -11.98 -8.67 -9.13
CA TRP A 212 -12.25 -8.08 -10.44
C TRP A 212 -13.29 -6.96 -10.39
N PHE A 213 -14.34 -7.10 -9.56
CA PHE A 213 -15.42 -6.12 -9.46
C PHE A 213 -15.04 -4.85 -8.70
N ILE A 214 -13.95 -4.87 -7.92
CA ILE A 214 -13.45 -3.70 -7.19
C ILE A 214 -12.56 -2.82 -8.08
N LYS A 215 -12.13 -3.31 -9.24
CA LYS A 215 -11.34 -2.55 -10.21
C LYS A 215 -11.95 -1.19 -10.55
N THR A 216 -13.28 -1.06 -10.58
CA THR A 216 -13.96 0.21 -10.84
C THR A 216 -13.67 1.26 -9.77
N GLU A 217 -13.55 0.86 -8.50
CA GLU A 217 -13.17 1.78 -7.41
C GLU A 217 -11.68 2.13 -7.48
N ILE A 218 -10.82 1.18 -7.86
CA ILE A 218 -9.40 1.45 -8.10
C ILE A 218 -9.23 2.46 -9.25
N MET A 219 -9.95 2.27 -10.36
CA MET A 219 -9.94 3.18 -11.51
C MET A 219 -10.50 4.56 -11.17
N LEU A 220 -11.51 4.63 -10.30
CA LEU A 220 -11.99 5.90 -9.73
C LEU A 220 -10.86 6.62 -8.99
N LEU A 221 -10.17 5.94 -8.07
CA LEU A 221 -9.09 6.53 -7.29
C LEU A 221 -7.90 6.96 -8.18
N LEU A 222 -7.53 6.17 -9.19
CA LEU A 222 -6.53 6.55 -10.19
C LEU A 222 -6.95 7.79 -10.99
N SER A 223 -8.22 7.87 -11.39
CA SER A 223 -8.75 9.04 -12.11
C SER A 223 -8.78 10.28 -11.23
N ILE A 224 -9.08 10.13 -9.92
CA ILE A 224 -9.01 11.22 -8.94
C ILE A 224 -7.57 11.74 -8.84
N ILE A 225 -6.58 10.85 -8.73
CA ILE A 225 -5.16 11.23 -8.69
C ILE A 225 -4.77 11.97 -9.98
N ASN A 226 -5.14 11.45 -11.15
CA ASN A 226 -4.80 12.08 -12.43
C ASN A 226 -5.42 13.47 -12.59
N SER A 227 -6.65 13.68 -12.11
CA SER A 227 -7.26 15.01 -12.05
C SER A 227 -6.57 15.95 -11.06
N ALA A 228 -6.17 15.44 -9.89
CA ALA A 228 -5.49 16.23 -8.87
C ALA A 228 -4.04 16.58 -9.27
N LYS A 229 -3.37 15.75 -10.09
CA LYS A 229 -2.06 16.06 -10.70
C LYS A 229 -2.11 17.33 -11.56
N LEU A 230 -3.19 17.50 -12.33
CA LEU A 230 -3.39 18.68 -13.19
C LEU A 230 -3.80 19.92 -12.39
N ASN A 231 -4.59 19.74 -11.34
CA ASN A 231 -5.05 20.83 -10.48
C ASN A 231 -4.83 20.48 -9.00
N ARG A 232 -3.69 20.96 -8.46
CA ARG A 232 -3.25 20.68 -7.08
C ARG A 232 -4.17 21.25 -6.00
N ASN A 233 -5.09 22.15 -6.35
CA ASN A 233 -6.03 22.73 -5.38
C ASN A 233 -7.22 21.80 -5.06
N LEU A 234 -7.40 20.72 -5.83
CA LEU A 234 -8.55 19.82 -5.66
C LEU A 234 -8.43 18.98 -4.40
N ILE A 235 -7.26 18.39 -4.18
CA ILE A 235 -6.94 17.52 -3.05
C ILE A 235 -5.55 17.92 -2.56
N ASP A 236 -5.38 17.97 -1.24
CA ASP A 236 -4.11 18.27 -0.61
C ASP A 236 -3.02 17.25 -1.01
N THR A 237 -1.80 17.74 -1.24
CA THR A 237 -0.69 16.97 -1.83
C THR A 237 -0.30 15.78 -0.96
N ARG A 238 -0.34 15.92 0.36
CA ARG A 238 -0.09 14.83 1.32
C ARG A 238 -1.08 13.68 1.15
N HIS A 239 -2.35 14.01 0.94
CA HIS A 239 -3.40 13.02 0.74
C HIS A 239 -3.24 12.29 -0.61
N ILE A 240 -2.78 12.98 -1.65
CA ILE A 240 -2.46 12.35 -2.96
C ILE A 240 -1.29 11.37 -2.81
N LEU A 241 -0.24 11.76 -2.08
CA LEU A 241 0.92 10.89 -1.81
C LEU A 241 0.49 9.64 -1.02
N GLY A 242 -0.23 9.83 0.09
CA GLY A 242 -0.75 8.72 0.90
C GLY A 242 -1.67 7.79 0.12
N LEU A 243 -2.56 8.34 -0.69
CA LEU A 243 -3.46 7.55 -1.53
C LEU A 243 -2.67 6.74 -2.58
N SER A 244 -1.66 7.35 -3.20
CA SER A 244 -0.81 6.68 -4.20
C SER A 244 -0.07 5.49 -3.60
N LEU A 245 0.49 5.63 -2.40
CA LEU A 245 1.19 4.54 -1.72
C LEU A 245 0.26 3.37 -1.35
N GLN A 246 -0.96 3.68 -0.90
CA GLN A 246 -1.96 2.66 -0.62
C GLN A 246 -2.39 1.94 -1.90
N LEU A 247 -2.63 2.69 -2.99
CA LEU A 247 -3.03 2.12 -4.29
C LEU A 247 -1.96 1.24 -4.91
N LEU A 248 -0.67 1.57 -4.76
CA LEU A 248 0.42 0.74 -5.28
C LEU A 248 0.35 -0.71 -4.78
N THR A 249 -0.13 -0.92 -3.55
CA THR A 249 -0.33 -2.26 -2.97
C THR A 249 -1.53 -3.01 -3.54
N CYS A 250 -2.36 -2.33 -4.35
CA CYS A 250 -3.58 -2.87 -4.95
C CYS A 250 -3.46 -3.20 -6.44
N LEU A 251 -2.41 -2.72 -7.11
CA LEU A 251 -2.30 -2.83 -8.56
C LEU A 251 -1.81 -4.23 -8.98
N SER A 252 -2.57 -4.86 -9.87
CA SER A 252 -2.22 -6.12 -10.53
C SER A 252 -1.36 -5.91 -11.78
N GLN A 253 -0.83 -7.01 -12.35
CA GLN A 253 0.03 -6.99 -13.53
C GLN A 253 -0.58 -6.24 -14.74
N GLU A 254 -1.89 -6.34 -14.95
CA GLU A 254 -2.61 -5.59 -16.00
C GLU A 254 -2.45 -4.05 -15.89
N MET A 255 -2.24 -3.52 -14.69
CA MET A 255 -2.14 -2.09 -14.41
C MET A 255 -0.68 -1.61 -14.25
N THR A 256 0.29 -2.33 -14.85
CA THR A 256 1.71 -1.99 -14.75
C THR A 256 2.01 -0.57 -15.26
N ILE A 257 1.34 -0.12 -16.32
CA ILE A 257 1.51 1.25 -16.84
C ILE A 257 1.08 2.29 -15.80
N SER A 258 -0.07 2.08 -15.15
CA SER A 258 -0.57 2.95 -14.09
C SER A 258 0.34 2.91 -12.85
N LEU A 259 0.90 1.74 -12.51
CA LEU A 259 1.87 1.60 -11.43
C LEU A 259 3.11 2.46 -11.69
N ILE A 260 3.71 2.35 -12.87
CA ILE A 260 4.91 3.11 -13.24
C ILE A 260 4.59 4.62 -13.26
N SER A 261 3.45 5.03 -13.83
CA SER A 261 3.02 6.45 -13.80
C SER A 261 2.82 6.98 -12.37
N LEU A 262 2.29 6.20 -11.43
CA LEU A 262 2.18 6.64 -10.04
C LEU A 262 3.53 6.82 -9.37
N LEU A 263 4.48 5.91 -9.64
CA LEU A 263 5.84 6.03 -9.13
C LEU A 263 6.52 7.29 -9.69
N ASP A 264 6.39 7.53 -11.00
CA ASP A 264 7.05 8.64 -11.70
C ASP A 264 6.45 9.99 -11.35
N ASP A 265 5.13 10.10 -11.38
CA ASP A 265 4.44 11.39 -11.32
C ASP A 265 4.22 11.88 -9.89
N VAL A 266 4.10 10.94 -8.92
CA VAL A 266 3.73 11.25 -7.52
C VAL A 266 4.81 10.81 -6.55
N VAL A 267 5.11 9.51 -6.46
CA VAL A 267 5.94 8.98 -5.34
C VAL A 267 7.39 9.48 -5.41
N PHE A 268 8.00 9.51 -6.59
CA PHE A 268 9.36 10.03 -6.77
C PHE A 268 9.38 11.48 -7.26
N ASN A 269 8.29 12.22 -7.03
CA ASN A 269 8.21 13.63 -7.37
C ASN A 269 8.35 14.50 -6.11
N ILE A 270 9.38 15.34 -6.11
CA ILE A 270 9.72 16.21 -4.97
C ILE A 270 8.60 17.18 -4.60
N ASP A 271 7.73 17.53 -5.55
CA ASP A 271 6.64 18.49 -5.35
C ASP A 271 5.56 18.01 -4.36
N TYR A 272 5.51 16.71 -4.09
CA TYR A 272 4.57 16.10 -3.13
C TYR A 272 5.15 15.96 -1.73
N TYR A 273 6.42 16.29 -1.54
CA TYR A 273 7.08 16.31 -0.24
C TYR A 273 7.20 17.75 0.23
N ASP A 274 6.73 18.03 1.45
CA ASP A 274 6.80 19.38 1.99
C ASP A 274 8.24 19.89 2.10
N CYS A 275 8.43 21.19 1.90
CA CYS A 275 9.67 21.93 2.10
C CYS A 275 10.33 21.73 3.49
N VAL A 276 9.60 21.18 4.47
CA VAL A 276 10.10 20.84 5.82
C VAL A 276 11.09 19.68 5.77
N THR A 277 10.97 18.80 4.77
CA THR A 277 11.76 17.57 4.61
C THR A 277 12.85 17.70 3.55
N LYS A 278 13.57 18.84 3.50
CA LYS A 278 14.72 19.08 2.60
C LYS A 278 15.95 18.17 2.87
N LEU A 279 15.71 16.94 3.28
CA LEU A 279 16.73 15.91 3.46
C LEU A 279 17.20 15.33 2.11
N VAL A 280 16.40 15.45 1.06
CA VAL A 280 16.61 14.73 -0.21
C VAL A 280 16.57 15.64 -1.43
N THR A 281 17.52 15.45 -2.35
CA THR A 281 17.57 16.19 -3.62
C THR A 281 16.72 15.53 -4.71
N LYS A 282 16.34 16.31 -5.74
CA LYS A 282 15.62 15.79 -6.91
C LYS A 282 16.41 14.71 -7.67
N GLU A 283 17.74 14.76 -7.61
CA GLU A 283 18.62 13.79 -8.25
C GLU A 283 18.61 12.45 -7.51
N GLN A 284 18.67 12.48 -6.17
CA GLN A 284 18.55 11.28 -5.33
C GLN A 284 17.21 10.56 -5.55
N LEU A 285 16.10 11.31 -5.62
CA LEU A 285 14.78 10.72 -5.91
C LEU A 285 14.73 10.02 -7.28
N LYS A 286 15.39 10.59 -8.31
CA LYS A 286 15.48 9.97 -9.64
C LYS A 286 16.32 8.69 -9.61
N GLU A 287 17.41 8.68 -8.85
CA GLU A 287 18.23 7.49 -8.66
C GLU A 287 17.42 6.38 -7.99
N TRP A 288 16.78 6.68 -6.86
CA TRP A 288 15.92 5.74 -6.14
C TRP A 288 14.81 5.19 -7.04
N ARG A 289 14.18 6.07 -7.83
CA ARG A 289 13.17 5.68 -8.82
C ARG A 289 13.70 4.63 -9.79
N SER A 290 14.90 4.82 -10.35
CA SER A 290 15.49 3.82 -11.27
C SER A 290 15.63 2.47 -10.56
N ILE A 291 16.22 2.46 -9.38
CA ILE A 291 16.47 1.23 -8.61
C ILE A 291 15.17 0.48 -8.31
N TYR A 292 14.13 1.18 -7.84
CA TYR A 292 12.84 0.55 -7.56
C TYR A 292 12.15 0.06 -8.81
N VAL A 293 12.09 0.87 -9.88
CA VAL A 293 11.41 0.49 -11.12
C VAL A 293 12.13 -0.70 -11.77
N ASP A 294 13.45 -0.71 -11.80
CA ASP A 294 14.25 -1.83 -12.33
C ASP A 294 14.06 -3.10 -11.50
N SER A 295 13.99 -2.98 -10.17
CA SER A 295 13.67 -4.10 -9.28
C SER A 295 12.24 -4.62 -9.50
N ILE A 296 11.26 -3.74 -9.75
CA ILE A 296 9.88 -4.15 -10.00
C ILE A 296 9.78 -4.83 -11.36
N ILE A 297 10.33 -4.25 -12.41
CA ILE A 297 10.32 -4.80 -13.77
C ILE A 297 11.01 -6.16 -13.80
N SER A 298 12.15 -6.32 -13.12
CA SER A 298 12.84 -7.62 -13.04
C SER A 298 12.04 -8.67 -12.24
N SER A 299 11.22 -8.26 -11.27
CA SER A 299 10.35 -9.16 -10.51
C SER A 299 9.10 -9.62 -11.29
N LEU A 300 8.67 -8.83 -12.29
CA LEU A 300 7.58 -9.19 -13.18
C LEU A 300 8.04 -10.31 -14.11
N LYS A 301 7.71 -11.56 -13.76
CA LYS A 301 7.89 -12.68 -14.70
C LYS A 301 7.09 -12.37 -15.96
N PRO A 302 7.67 -12.50 -17.18
CA PRO A 302 6.85 -12.48 -18.38
C PRO A 302 5.82 -13.60 -18.22
N SER A 303 4.53 -13.25 -18.25
CA SER A 303 3.49 -14.26 -18.18
C SER A 303 3.73 -15.17 -19.38
N LYS A 304 4.13 -16.41 -19.11
CA LYS A 304 4.00 -17.46 -20.12
C LYS A 304 2.49 -17.56 -20.31
N LEU A 305 1.97 -16.89 -21.34
CA LEU A 305 0.68 -17.21 -21.94
C LEU A 305 0.75 -18.69 -22.29
N SER A 306 0.42 -19.56 -21.34
CA SER A 306 0.11 -20.94 -21.66
C SER A 306 -1.20 -20.83 -22.43
N GLY A 307 -1.11 -20.88 -23.76
CA GLY A 307 -2.24 -20.76 -24.69
C GLY A 307 -3.23 -21.93 -24.62
N LYS A 308 -3.48 -22.46 -23.42
CA LYS A 308 -4.34 -23.61 -23.13
C LYS A 308 -5.28 -23.41 -21.95
N SER A 309 -5.34 -22.21 -21.36
CA SER A 309 -6.30 -21.92 -20.28
C SER A 309 -7.25 -20.79 -20.68
N LEU A 310 -8.55 -21.06 -20.64
CA LEU A 310 -9.63 -20.07 -20.79
C LEU A 310 -9.76 -19.16 -19.55
N THR A 311 -8.90 -19.32 -18.53
CA THR A 311 -8.94 -18.52 -17.30
C THR A 311 -7.70 -17.64 -17.19
N VAL A 312 -7.88 -16.33 -17.38
CA VAL A 312 -6.87 -15.30 -17.07
C VAL A 312 -6.88 -15.07 -15.56
N PHE A 313 -5.74 -15.28 -14.89
CA PHE A 313 -5.58 -15.08 -13.44
C PHE A 313 -4.69 -13.89 -13.07
N GLU A 314 -4.25 -13.11 -14.07
CA GLU A 314 -3.26 -12.02 -13.91
C GLU A 314 -3.74 -10.87 -13.00
N TRP A 315 -5.05 -10.78 -12.75
CA TRP A 315 -5.63 -9.80 -11.82
C TRP A 315 -5.63 -10.23 -10.33
N LYS A 316 -5.37 -11.50 -10.01
CA LYS A 316 -5.55 -12.04 -8.65
C LYS A 316 -4.44 -11.69 -7.67
N THR A 317 -3.29 -11.24 -8.18
CA THR A 317 -2.09 -10.94 -7.37
C THR A 317 -1.66 -9.50 -7.58
N ALA A 318 -1.55 -8.73 -6.50
CA ALA A 318 -0.90 -7.43 -6.55
C ALA A 318 0.61 -7.58 -6.81
N ILE A 319 1.18 -6.60 -7.50
CA ILE A 319 2.62 -6.55 -7.81
C ILE A 319 3.43 -6.24 -6.55
N LEU A 320 2.94 -5.30 -5.74
CA LEU A 320 3.62 -4.78 -4.56
C LEU A 320 2.89 -5.19 -3.28
N VAL A 321 3.66 -5.56 -2.26
CA VAL A 321 3.17 -5.84 -0.90
C VAL A 321 3.11 -4.54 -0.09
N LYS A 322 2.46 -4.57 1.09
CA LYS A 322 2.36 -3.38 1.95
C LYS A 322 3.73 -2.79 2.32
N SER A 323 4.70 -3.65 2.60
CA SER A 323 6.06 -3.27 2.97
C SER A 323 6.99 -3.08 1.75
N TRP A 324 6.45 -2.77 0.58
CA TRP A 324 7.26 -2.59 -0.64
C TRP A 324 8.38 -1.55 -0.52
N PRO A 325 8.27 -0.44 0.26
CA PRO A 325 9.40 0.48 0.44
C PRO A 325 10.61 -0.19 1.09
N TYR A 326 10.44 -1.31 1.78
CA TYR A 326 11.52 -2.12 2.34
C TYR A 326 11.83 -3.36 1.50
N HIS A 327 11.24 -3.50 0.30
CA HIS A 327 11.40 -4.70 -0.51
C HIS A 327 12.85 -4.96 -0.94
N LEU A 328 13.62 -3.91 -1.22
CA LEU A 328 15.01 -4.07 -1.64
C LEU A 328 15.88 -4.70 -0.53
N LEU A 329 15.62 -4.40 0.75
CA LEU A 329 16.31 -5.06 1.87
C LEU A 329 15.96 -6.55 1.93
N ALA A 330 14.75 -6.93 1.53
CA ALA A 330 14.36 -8.33 1.50
C ALA A 330 15.14 -9.17 0.50
N ILE A 331 15.79 -8.55 -0.48
CA ILE A 331 16.70 -9.24 -1.40
C ILE A 331 17.83 -9.90 -0.60
N PHE A 332 18.31 -9.29 0.49
CA PHE A 332 19.32 -9.90 1.37
C PHE A 332 18.82 -11.22 1.99
N LEU A 333 17.56 -11.28 2.43
CA LEU A 333 16.97 -12.52 2.96
C LEU A 333 16.86 -13.60 1.88
N ASN A 334 16.42 -13.22 0.68
CA ASN A 334 16.29 -14.15 -0.43
C ASN A 334 17.66 -14.68 -0.87
N MET A 335 18.71 -13.85 -0.85
CA MET A 335 20.08 -14.29 -1.15
C MET A 335 20.57 -15.36 -0.18
N LEU A 336 20.28 -15.22 1.11
CA LEU A 336 20.67 -16.20 2.12
C LEU A 336 19.98 -17.57 1.93
N GLU A 337 18.82 -17.61 1.29
CA GLU A 337 18.09 -18.85 0.99
C GLU A 337 18.40 -19.40 -0.41
N ALA A 338 18.94 -18.57 -1.31
CA ALA A 338 19.16 -18.91 -2.71
C ALA A 338 20.35 -19.87 -2.89
N SER A 339 20.30 -20.69 -3.95
CA SER A 339 21.42 -21.52 -4.37
C SER A 339 22.64 -20.66 -4.75
N PRO A 340 23.88 -21.17 -4.68
CA PRO A 340 25.09 -20.38 -4.99
C PRO A 340 25.03 -19.69 -6.37
N ASN A 341 24.48 -20.39 -7.37
CA ASN A 341 24.31 -19.84 -8.73
C ASN A 341 23.28 -18.71 -8.81
N ASP A 342 22.27 -18.72 -7.94
CA ASP A 342 21.24 -17.68 -7.89
C ASP A 342 21.69 -16.50 -7.00
N GLN A 343 22.54 -16.74 -5.99
CA GLN A 343 23.21 -15.69 -5.23
C GLN A 343 24.05 -14.79 -6.13
N ASP A 344 24.84 -15.36 -7.05
CA ASP A 344 25.66 -14.58 -7.98
C ASP A 344 24.85 -13.76 -8.98
N LYS A 345 23.64 -14.22 -9.33
CA LYS A 345 22.71 -13.43 -10.14
C LYS A 345 22.16 -12.26 -9.35
N LEU A 346 21.72 -12.51 -8.11
CA LEU A 346 21.14 -11.49 -7.23
C LEU A 346 22.16 -10.41 -6.82
N ARG A 347 23.42 -10.80 -6.57
CA ARG A 347 24.53 -9.88 -6.25
C ARG A 347 24.85 -8.92 -7.40
N LYS A 348 24.60 -9.32 -8.64
CA LYS A 348 24.86 -8.49 -9.83
C LYS A 348 23.77 -7.47 -10.12
N VAL A 349 22.60 -7.57 -9.48
CA VAL A 349 21.46 -6.70 -9.80
C VAL A 349 21.65 -5.31 -9.19
N ILE A 350 21.93 -5.21 -7.87
CA ILE A 350 22.11 -3.93 -7.17
C ILE A 350 23.16 -4.11 -6.04
N PRO A 351 24.19 -3.24 -5.94
CA PRO A 351 25.16 -3.26 -4.84
C PRO A 351 24.52 -3.06 -3.46
N GLU A 352 25.04 -3.73 -2.44
CA GLU A 352 24.54 -3.65 -1.05
C GLU A 352 24.45 -2.21 -0.52
N LYS A 353 25.52 -1.42 -0.74
CA LYS A 353 25.54 -0.01 -0.33
C LYS A 353 24.38 0.78 -0.95
N GLN A 354 24.13 0.57 -2.24
CA GLN A 354 23.10 1.30 -2.96
C GLN A 354 21.69 0.92 -2.46
N ILE A 355 21.47 -0.33 -2.07
CA ILE A 355 20.22 -0.78 -1.44
C ILE A 355 19.99 -0.04 -0.12
N ILE A 356 20.98 -0.03 0.78
CA ILE A 356 20.82 0.58 2.11
C ILE A 356 20.64 2.11 2.01
N HIS A 357 21.45 2.76 1.17
CA HIS A 357 21.40 4.22 0.92
C HIS A 357 20.17 4.66 0.13
N THR A 358 19.43 3.73 -0.47
CA THR A 358 18.14 4.01 -1.10
C THR A 358 16.99 3.80 -0.12
N VAL A 359 16.95 2.65 0.56
CA VAL A 359 15.79 2.25 1.38
C VAL A 359 15.66 3.08 2.65
N LEU A 360 16.75 3.27 3.41
CA LEU A 360 16.64 3.93 4.71
C LEU A 360 16.26 5.41 4.57
N PRO A 361 16.92 6.22 3.71
CA PRO A 361 16.55 7.61 3.53
C PRO A 361 15.16 7.78 2.89
N PHE A 362 14.80 6.90 1.94
CA PHE A 362 13.46 6.95 1.32
C PHE A 362 12.35 6.66 2.33
N THR A 363 12.52 5.65 3.18
CA THR A 363 11.52 5.30 4.21
C THR A 363 11.44 6.37 5.29
N ASP A 364 12.56 6.98 5.69
CA ASP A 364 12.59 8.14 6.58
C ASP A 364 11.84 9.34 6.00
N GLN A 365 12.04 9.61 4.71
CA GLN A 365 11.36 10.69 4.00
C GLN A 365 9.84 10.48 3.97
N LEU A 366 9.40 9.24 3.72
CA LEU A 366 7.98 8.87 3.76
C LEU A 366 7.39 8.98 5.17
N GLU A 367 8.09 8.50 6.19
CA GLU A 367 7.65 8.59 7.59
C GLU A 367 7.58 10.03 8.08
N ALA A 368 8.48 10.91 7.62
CA ALA A 368 8.47 12.34 7.94
C ALA A 368 7.21 13.06 7.44
N THR A 369 6.52 12.52 6.43
CA THR A 369 5.21 13.04 5.98
C THR A 369 4.03 12.59 6.86
N GLY A 370 4.30 11.82 7.92
CA GLY A 370 3.29 11.30 8.86
C GLY A 370 2.69 9.95 8.45
N MET A 371 3.31 9.25 7.49
CA MET A 371 2.82 7.96 7.00
C MET A 371 3.43 6.79 7.77
N ASN A 372 2.58 5.88 8.23
CA ASN A 372 3.02 4.65 8.90
C ASN A 372 3.09 3.50 7.89
N LEU A 373 4.30 3.18 7.43
CA LEU A 373 4.53 2.16 6.40
C LEU A 373 4.41 0.73 6.96
N VAL A 374 5.08 0.48 8.09
CA VAL A 374 5.23 -0.85 8.69
C VAL A 374 5.18 -0.74 10.23
N SER A 375 4.77 -1.82 10.90
CA SER A 375 4.85 -1.87 12.36
C SER A 375 6.30 -1.77 12.83
N SER A 376 6.50 -1.32 14.07
CA SER A 376 7.84 -1.20 14.65
C SER A 376 8.61 -2.53 14.71
N THR A 377 7.89 -3.65 14.79
CA THR A 377 8.50 -4.99 14.73
C THR A 377 8.97 -5.32 13.32
N GLU A 378 8.19 -5.00 12.29
CA GLU A 378 8.62 -5.16 10.89
C GLU A 378 9.81 -4.26 10.58
N MET A 379 9.80 -3.02 11.06
CA MET A 379 10.94 -2.11 10.94
C MET A 379 12.19 -2.71 11.57
N LEU A 380 12.08 -3.27 12.78
CA LEU A 380 13.20 -3.99 13.42
C LEU A 380 13.71 -5.15 12.54
N MET A 381 12.80 -5.95 11.97
CA MET A 381 13.18 -7.06 11.09
C MET A 381 13.90 -6.58 9.82
N TYR A 382 13.44 -5.48 9.20
CA TYR A 382 14.11 -4.90 8.04
C TYR A 382 15.47 -4.28 8.41
N LEU A 383 15.56 -3.64 9.57
CA LEU A 383 16.83 -3.11 10.08
C LEU A 383 17.83 -4.25 10.33
N MET A 384 17.42 -5.33 10.98
CA MET A 384 18.25 -6.54 11.14
C MET A 384 18.70 -7.09 9.78
N THR A 385 17.81 -7.09 8.80
CA THR A 385 18.11 -7.56 7.44
C THR A 385 19.20 -6.71 6.77
N ALA A 386 19.32 -5.41 7.07
CA ALA A 386 20.36 -4.56 6.50
C ALA A 386 21.78 -4.95 6.94
N TYR A 387 21.95 -5.60 8.09
CA TYR A 387 23.24 -6.14 8.56
C TYR A 387 23.55 -7.53 7.97
N LEU A 388 22.59 -8.16 7.29
CA LEU A 388 22.76 -9.48 6.65
C LEU A 388 23.32 -9.39 5.22
N GLY A 389 23.75 -8.20 4.80
CA GLY A 389 24.35 -8.00 3.49
C GLY A 389 25.67 -8.78 3.32
N PRO A 390 25.95 -9.33 2.13
CA PRO A 390 27.11 -10.19 1.89
C PRO A 390 28.45 -9.49 2.03
N ASP A 391 28.52 -8.18 1.79
CA ASP A 391 29.74 -7.38 1.72
C ASP A 391 30.02 -6.62 3.04
N SER A 392 29.18 -6.80 4.06
CA SER A 392 29.30 -6.15 5.38
C SER A 392 29.44 -4.61 5.28
N LYS A 393 28.66 -3.99 4.38
CA LYS A 393 28.72 -2.53 4.12
C LYS A 393 28.25 -1.68 5.29
N PHE A 394 27.63 -2.29 6.30
CA PHE A 394 27.29 -1.65 7.57
C PHE A 394 28.52 -1.11 8.33
N LEU A 395 29.74 -1.59 8.02
CA LEU A 395 30.98 -1.07 8.61
C LEU A 395 31.44 0.25 8.00
N GLU A 396 30.96 0.61 6.80
CA GLU A 396 31.31 1.90 6.17
C GLU A 396 30.70 3.05 6.98
N PRO A 397 31.44 4.16 7.18
CA PRO A 397 31.03 5.23 8.11
C PRO A 397 29.66 5.82 7.75
N ASP A 398 29.41 6.08 6.46
CA ASP A 398 28.15 6.65 6.00
C ASP A 398 26.96 5.70 6.24
N THR A 399 27.15 4.40 5.96
CA THR A 399 26.12 3.37 6.14
C THR A 399 25.86 3.11 7.62
N LYS A 400 26.92 3.08 8.43
CA LYS A 400 26.84 2.93 9.88
C LYS A 400 26.02 4.06 10.50
N GLN A 401 26.26 5.30 10.07
CA GLN A 401 25.49 6.45 10.54
C GLN A 401 23.99 6.31 10.22
N LEU A 402 23.64 5.94 8.99
CA LEU A 402 22.23 5.74 8.61
C LEU A 402 21.53 4.65 9.44
N LEU A 403 22.21 3.53 9.66
CA LEU A 403 21.69 2.43 10.48
C LEU A 403 21.50 2.85 11.94
N LYS A 404 22.45 3.62 12.47
CA LYS A 404 22.39 4.17 13.82
C LYS A 404 21.22 5.14 13.99
N GLU A 405 21.06 6.10 13.08
CA GLU A 405 19.96 7.07 13.12
C GLU A 405 18.59 6.36 13.11
N LYS A 406 18.43 5.32 12.29
CA LYS A 406 17.20 4.52 12.26
C LYS A 406 17.00 3.71 13.54
N ALA A 407 18.07 3.14 14.11
CA ALA A 407 18.01 2.42 15.38
C ALA A 407 17.66 3.33 16.56
N ASP A 408 18.20 4.56 16.59
CA ASP A 408 17.96 5.54 17.64
C ASP A 408 16.49 6.00 17.62
N LYS A 409 15.92 6.30 16.44
CA LYS A 409 14.47 6.58 16.28
C LYS A 409 13.60 5.44 16.82
N LEU A 410 14.01 4.19 16.57
CA LEU A 410 13.28 3.02 17.06
C LEU A 410 13.40 2.87 18.59
N ARG A 411 14.51 3.31 19.19
CA ARG A 411 14.78 3.24 20.63
C ARG A 411 14.02 4.31 21.43
N GLU A 412 13.84 5.50 20.87
CA GLU A 412 13.13 6.62 21.52
C GLU A 412 11.65 6.31 21.80
N SER A 413 11.07 5.41 21.00
CA SER A 413 9.69 4.99 21.15
C SER A 413 9.60 3.82 22.13
N SER A 414 8.93 3.99 23.27
CA SER A 414 8.67 2.90 24.22
C SER A 414 7.74 1.85 23.58
N ILE A 415 8.33 0.85 22.94
CA ILE A 415 7.62 -0.13 22.12
C ILE A 415 7.85 -1.54 22.67
N THR A 416 6.77 -2.31 22.69
CA THR A 416 6.85 -3.77 22.86
C THR A 416 6.80 -4.43 21.50
N PHE A 417 7.88 -5.13 21.13
CA PHE A 417 7.97 -5.82 19.84
C PHE A 417 7.19 -7.14 19.87
N ASN A 418 6.47 -7.44 18.79
CA ASN A 418 5.80 -8.73 18.62
C ASN A 418 6.76 -9.75 18.02
N LEU A 419 7.58 -10.39 18.85
CA LEU A 419 8.59 -11.35 18.40
C LEU A 419 8.02 -12.65 17.80
N ASN A 420 6.70 -12.82 17.74
CA ASN A 420 6.04 -13.93 17.05
C ASN A 420 5.56 -13.54 15.64
N LEU A 421 5.86 -12.33 15.18
CA LEU A 421 5.48 -11.84 13.86
C LEU A 421 6.15 -12.65 12.74
N LYS A 422 5.43 -12.81 11.62
CA LYS A 422 5.96 -13.34 10.37
C LYS A 422 5.84 -12.27 9.30
N LEU A 423 6.94 -11.98 8.60
CA LEU A 423 6.88 -11.15 7.40
C LEU A 423 6.05 -11.89 6.35
N GLU A 424 5.15 -11.17 5.68
CA GLU A 424 4.28 -11.73 4.65
C GLU A 424 5.11 -12.56 3.65
N SER A 425 4.74 -13.84 3.51
CA SER A 425 5.35 -14.85 2.62
C SER A 425 6.87 -15.09 2.73
N ARG A 426 7.51 -14.69 3.84
CA ARG A 426 8.96 -14.81 4.03
C ARG A 426 9.32 -15.53 5.34
N LYS A 427 10.12 -14.88 6.18
CA LYS A 427 10.65 -15.40 7.44
C LYS A 427 9.84 -14.93 8.64
N SER A 428 9.71 -15.83 9.61
CA SER A 428 9.34 -15.45 10.99
C SER A 428 10.45 -14.64 11.64
N PHE A 429 10.11 -13.80 12.62
CA PHE A 429 11.12 -13.15 13.47
C PHE A 429 12.10 -14.18 14.04
N GLU A 430 11.59 -15.35 14.44
CA GLU A 430 12.40 -16.44 14.97
C GLU A 430 13.50 -16.93 14.01
N SER A 431 13.10 -17.26 12.78
CA SER A 431 14.04 -17.69 11.74
C SER A 431 15.01 -16.57 11.32
N LEU A 432 14.56 -15.32 11.35
CA LEU A 432 15.43 -14.18 11.04
C LEU A 432 16.48 -14.00 12.14
N TYR A 433 16.05 -14.06 13.40
CA TYR A 433 16.92 -13.86 14.55
C TYR A 433 18.01 -14.92 14.65
N SER A 434 17.71 -16.20 14.38
CA SER A 434 18.75 -17.25 14.33
C SER A 434 19.84 -16.94 13.29
N VAL A 435 19.44 -16.58 12.07
CA VAL A 435 20.41 -16.19 11.02
C VAL A 435 21.18 -14.94 11.43
N PHE A 436 20.53 -13.99 12.08
CA PHE A 436 21.15 -12.76 12.59
C PHE A 436 22.20 -13.04 13.68
N LEU A 437 21.95 -14.00 14.58
CA LEU A 437 22.94 -14.45 15.57
C LEU A 437 24.16 -15.10 14.89
N ASP A 438 23.94 -15.94 13.89
CA ASP A 438 25.02 -16.62 13.16
C ASP A 438 25.88 -15.60 12.38
N THR A 439 25.24 -14.65 11.70
CA THR A 439 25.95 -13.57 11.01
C THR A 439 26.68 -12.67 11.99
N PHE A 440 26.12 -12.37 13.15
CA PHE A 440 26.80 -11.59 14.18
C PHE A 440 28.06 -12.31 14.69
N GLN A 441 27.98 -13.62 14.93
CA GLN A 441 29.12 -14.40 15.39
C GLN A 441 30.27 -14.40 14.37
N GLY A 442 29.96 -14.48 13.07
CA GLY A 442 30.98 -14.51 12.01
C GLY A 442 31.50 -13.13 11.60
N ASN A 443 30.62 -12.14 11.51
CA ASN A 443 30.85 -10.91 10.74
C ASN A 443 30.56 -9.63 11.55
N SER A 444 30.33 -9.66 12.86
CA SER A 444 29.99 -8.43 13.62
C SER A 444 31.13 -7.43 13.74
N TYR A 445 32.38 -7.89 13.69
CA TYR A 445 33.58 -7.10 13.99
C TYR A 445 33.50 -6.28 15.30
N GLY A 446 32.66 -6.71 16.26
CA GLY A 446 32.44 -5.99 17.52
C GLY A 446 31.65 -4.68 17.39
N ASP A 447 30.83 -4.54 16.35
CA ASP A 447 29.98 -3.38 16.14
C ASP A 447 28.95 -3.21 17.28
N GLU A 448 28.89 -1.99 17.82
CA GLU A 448 28.08 -1.66 19.00
C GLU A 448 26.58 -1.62 18.67
N GLU A 449 26.21 -1.05 17.52
CA GLU A 449 24.83 -0.98 17.07
C GLU A 449 24.27 -2.37 16.72
N PHE A 450 25.05 -3.20 16.02
CA PHE A 450 24.70 -4.60 15.78
C PHE A 450 24.51 -5.34 17.12
N SER A 451 25.43 -5.14 18.08
CA SER A 451 25.31 -5.71 19.43
C SER A 451 24.02 -5.28 20.14
N ALA A 452 23.64 -4.00 20.04
CA ALA A 452 22.42 -3.48 20.66
C ALA A 452 21.15 -4.13 20.09
N LEU A 453 21.11 -4.42 18.79
CA LEU A 453 19.99 -5.12 18.15
C LEU A 453 19.87 -6.58 18.60
N ILE A 454 20.99 -7.26 18.85
CA ILE A 454 21.03 -8.62 19.40
C ILE A 454 20.38 -8.66 20.78
N MET A 455 20.58 -7.61 21.59
CA MET A 455 20.07 -7.53 22.95
C MET A 455 18.55 -7.42 23.02
N ILE A 456 17.86 -6.87 22.01
CA ILE A 456 16.41 -6.58 22.09
C ILE A 456 15.56 -7.74 22.63
N PRO A 457 15.65 -8.99 22.11
CA PRO A 457 14.82 -10.10 22.57
C PRO A 457 15.20 -10.61 23.98
N LEU A 458 16.31 -10.15 24.55
CA LEU A 458 16.84 -10.60 25.83
C LEU A 458 16.26 -9.84 27.03
N ALA A 459 15.54 -8.74 26.80
CA ALA A 459 14.82 -8.04 27.85
C ALA A 459 13.80 -8.98 28.53
N GLN A 460 13.62 -8.82 29.84
CA GLN A 460 12.81 -9.69 30.70
C GLN A 460 11.33 -9.72 30.31
N LYS A 461 10.84 -8.67 29.64
CA LYS A 461 9.46 -8.59 29.14
C LYS A 461 9.15 -9.60 28.02
N TYR A 462 10.17 -10.15 27.37
CA TYR A 462 10.02 -11.15 26.33
C TYR A 462 10.16 -12.58 26.87
N ASP A 463 9.59 -13.51 26.10
CA ASP A 463 9.61 -14.94 26.40
C ASP A 463 11.05 -15.45 26.64
N ILE A 464 11.20 -16.26 27.68
CA ILE A 464 12.49 -16.84 28.09
C ILE A 464 13.17 -17.63 26.96
N LYS A 465 12.42 -18.15 25.98
CA LYS A 465 12.99 -18.86 24.82
C LYS A 465 14.08 -18.06 24.11
N TRP A 466 13.95 -16.74 24.02
CA TRP A 466 14.93 -15.86 23.37
C TRP A 466 16.23 -15.78 24.15
N ARG A 467 16.13 -15.66 25.48
CA ARG A 467 17.28 -15.70 26.38
C ARG A 467 17.98 -17.05 26.32
N LYS A 468 17.23 -18.17 26.42
CA LYS A 468 17.82 -19.50 26.30
C LYS A 468 18.56 -19.66 24.97
N ARG A 469 17.97 -19.25 23.84
CA ARG A 469 18.64 -19.31 22.53
C ARG A 469 20.03 -18.68 22.54
N VAL A 470 20.18 -17.46 23.07
CA VAL A 470 21.50 -16.80 23.10
C VAL A 470 22.42 -17.42 24.15
N TRP A 471 21.92 -17.67 25.36
CA TRP A 471 22.73 -18.11 26.50
C TRP A 471 23.07 -19.61 26.50
N SER A 472 22.36 -20.42 25.73
CA SER A 472 22.65 -21.85 25.57
C SER A 472 23.08 -22.23 24.15
N GLU A 473 22.31 -21.87 23.12
CA GLU A 473 22.56 -22.34 21.74
C GLU A 473 23.66 -21.52 21.05
N HIS A 474 23.65 -20.19 21.22
CA HIS A 474 24.61 -19.27 20.58
C HIS A 474 25.54 -18.60 21.60
N ILE A 475 26.02 -19.35 22.60
CA ILE A 475 26.82 -18.78 23.72
C ILE A 475 28.08 -18.01 23.26
N ALA A 476 28.64 -18.38 22.10
CA ALA A 476 29.80 -17.71 21.51
C ALA A 476 29.53 -16.25 21.13
N VAL A 477 28.27 -15.90 20.80
CA VAL A 477 27.83 -14.53 20.47
C VAL A 477 28.11 -13.57 21.62
N LEU A 478 27.96 -14.02 22.87
CA LEU A 478 28.07 -13.18 24.07
C LEU A 478 29.44 -12.48 24.19
N ARG A 479 30.50 -13.09 23.67
CA ARG A 479 31.86 -12.52 23.71
C ARG A 479 32.03 -11.33 22.75
N PHE A 480 31.18 -11.23 21.74
CA PHE A 480 31.23 -10.19 20.71
C PHE A 480 30.31 -9.01 21.01
N ILE A 481 29.42 -9.12 22.01
CA ILE A 481 28.53 -8.04 22.42
C ILE A 481 29.35 -6.91 23.07
N THR A 482 29.36 -5.75 22.44
CA THR A 482 30.12 -4.55 22.84
C THR A 482 29.26 -3.34 23.17
N CYS A 483 27.93 -3.41 22.97
CA CYS A 483 27.03 -2.29 23.22
C CYS A 483 27.08 -1.82 24.69
N THR A 484 26.90 -0.52 24.89
CA THR A 484 26.80 0.11 26.21
C THR A 484 25.36 0.09 26.73
N GLU A 485 25.17 0.34 28.03
CA GLU A 485 23.84 0.38 28.66
C GLU A 485 22.92 1.44 28.02
N GLN A 486 23.48 2.56 27.56
CA GLN A 486 22.73 3.65 26.92
C GLN A 486 22.15 3.25 25.55
N MET A 487 22.74 2.24 24.90
CA MET A 487 22.29 1.74 23.61
C MET A 487 21.19 0.68 23.74
N LEU A 488 20.88 0.23 24.97
CA LEU A 488 19.86 -0.76 25.20
C LEU A 488 18.45 -0.18 25.00
N PHE A 489 17.60 -0.98 24.36
CA PHE A 489 16.18 -0.69 24.28
C PHE A 489 15.54 -0.80 25.66
N ASP A 490 14.77 0.21 26.06
CA ASP A 490 14.15 0.36 27.38
C ASP A 490 15.12 0.45 28.58
N GLY A 491 16.42 0.66 28.32
CA GLY A 491 17.46 0.75 29.34
C GLY A 491 17.78 -0.58 30.03
N ILE A 492 18.80 -0.56 30.91
CA ILE A 492 19.33 -1.77 31.55
C ILE A 492 18.30 -2.46 32.47
N GLU A 493 17.42 -1.70 33.12
CA GLU A 493 16.40 -2.24 34.05
C GLU A 493 15.46 -3.24 33.37
N ALA A 494 15.15 -3.05 32.09
CA ALA A 494 14.33 -3.99 31.33
C ALA A 494 14.96 -5.39 31.20
N TYR A 495 16.27 -5.53 31.44
CA TYR A 495 17.02 -6.78 31.38
C TYR A 495 17.26 -7.41 32.77
N LEU A 496 17.19 -6.59 33.82
CA LEU A 496 17.41 -6.99 35.21
C LEU A 496 16.10 -7.37 35.92
N SER A 497 14.99 -6.70 35.57
CA SER A 497 13.71 -6.83 36.28
C SER A 497 12.59 -7.40 35.39
N PRO A 498 11.82 -8.41 35.86
CA PRO A 498 11.98 -9.14 37.12
C PRO A 498 13.24 -10.03 37.15
N PRO A 499 13.77 -10.37 38.35
CA PRO A 499 14.92 -11.25 38.46
C PRO A 499 14.58 -12.69 38.06
N GLU A 500 15.49 -13.32 37.31
CA GLU A 500 15.34 -14.63 36.68
C GLU A 500 14.99 -15.72 37.71
N THR A 501 14.13 -16.64 37.28
CA THR A 501 13.61 -17.74 38.10
C THR A 501 13.88 -19.11 37.48
N ASP A 502 14.13 -19.16 36.16
CA ASP A 502 14.40 -20.41 35.46
C ASP A 502 15.80 -20.94 35.79
N LEU A 503 15.82 -22.14 36.38
CA LEU A 503 17.06 -22.79 36.81
C LEU A 503 17.98 -23.17 35.65
N SER A 504 17.45 -23.44 34.46
CA SER A 504 18.28 -23.80 33.31
C SER A 504 19.06 -22.60 32.78
N LEU A 505 18.42 -21.43 32.71
CA LEU A 505 19.05 -20.19 32.28
C LEU A 505 20.04 -19.67 33.33
N LEU A 506 19.73 -19.78 34.62
CA LEU A 506 20.67 -19.46 35.70
C LEU A 506 21.94 -20.34 35.64
N LYS A 507 21.82 -21.63 35.28
CA LYS A 507 22.99 -22.48 35.05
C LYS A 507 23.81 -21.98 33.86
N CYS A 508 23.17 -21.55 32.77
CA CYS A 508 23.86 -20.95 31.63
C CYS A 508 24.61 -19.66 32.02
N TYR A 509 23.99 -18.78 32.83
CA TYR A 509 24.67 -17.59 33.36
C TYR A 509 25.90 -17.95 34.18
N HIS A 510 25.78 -18.91 35.10
CA HIS A 510 26.90 -19.36 35.92
C HIS A 510 28.03 -19.94 35.07
N GLN A 511 27.69 -20.78 34.09
CA GLN A 511 28.65 -21.37 33.17
C GLN A 511 29.37 -20.31 32.32
N ALA A 512 28.63 -19.31 31.81
CA ALA A 512 29.19 -18.24 30.99
C ALA A 512 30.20 -17.39 31.77
N ILE A 513 29.93 -17.08 33.04
CA ILE A 513 30.84 -16.34 33.92
C ILE A 513 32.08 -17.20 34.25
N ASN A 514 31.90 -18.43 34.73
CA ASN A 514 33.02 -19.27 35.16
C ASN A 514 33.97 -19.65 34.02
N ASN A 515 33.45 -19.81 32.81
CA ASN A 515 34.25 -20.16 31.63
C ASN A 515 34.87 -18.94 30.94
N ASN A 516 34.79 -17.74 31.52
CA ASN A 516 35.29 -16.48 30.94
C ASN A 516 34.76 -16.21 29.53
N LEU A 517 33.50 -16.56 29.27
CA LEU A 517 32.85 -16.34 27.96
C LEU A 517 32.35 -14.90 27.82
N LEU A 518 32.31 -14.14 28.91
CA LEU A 518 31.86 -12.75 28.97
C LEU A 518 33.05 -11.82 29.18
N ARG A 519 33.02 -10.64 28.58
CA ARG A 519 33.99 -9.58 28.89
C ARG A 519 33.60 -8.91 30.20
N ASN A 520 34.57 -8.64 31.07
CA ASN A 520 34.33 -7.95 32.33
C ASN A 520 33.71 -6.57 32.08
N GLY A 521 32.61 -6.28 32.79
CA GLY A 521 31.89 -5.02 32.66
C GLY A 521 31.04 -4.89 31.39
N SER A 522 30.95 -5.91 30.53
CA SER A 522 30.00 -5.89 29.42
C SER A 522 28.57 -6.03 29.92
N VAL A 523 27.60 -5.54 29.14
CA VAL A 523 26.17 -5.67 29.46
C VAL A 523 25.77 -7.13 29.77
N PRO A 524 26.16 -8.14 28.96
CA PRO A 524 25.90 -9.54 29.31
C PRO A 524 26.45 -9.96 30.68
N PHE A 525 27.67 -9.51 31.03
CA PHE A 525 28.27 -9.82 32.34
C PHE A 525 27.43 -9.25 33.48
N ILE A 526 27.01 -7.99 33.37
CA ILE A 526 26.18 -7.30 34.37
C ILE A 526 24.85 -8.04 34.57
N ILE A 527 24.19 -8.44 33.48
CA ILE A 527 22.92 -9.18 33.52
C ILE A 527 23.11 -10.53 34.22
N ALA A 528 24.10 -11.32 33.80
CA ALA A 528 24.34 -12.63 34.38
C ALA A 528 24.68 -12.56 35.88
N ASP A 529 25.58 -11.64 36.26
CA ASP A 529 26.00 -11.44 37.65
C ASP A 529 24.83 -10.99 38.54
N TYR A 530 24.00 -10.05 38.08
CA TYR A 530 22.82 -9.59 38.80
C TYR A 530 21.84 -10.72 39.10
N HIS A 531 21.47 -11.50 38.08
CA HIS A 531 20.48 -12.58 38.23
C HIS A 531 20.99 -13.70 39.15
N LEU A 532 22.29 -14.03 39.09
CA LEU A 532 22.90 -15.00 39.99
C LEU A 532 22.96 -14.52 41.44
N LYS A 533 23.36 -13.26 41.67
CA LYS A 533 23.35 -12.65 43.01
C LYS A 533 21.96 -12.66 43.60
N ARG A 534 20.95 -12.23 42.84
CA ARG A 534 19.57 -12.18 43.31
C ARG A 534 18.98 -13.57 43.57
N PHE A 535 19.36 -14.57 42.77
CA PHE A 535 18.99 -15.96 43.02
C PHE A 535 19.62 -16.50 44.33
N ASN A 536 20.90 -16.21 44.56
CA ASN A 536 21.61 -16.62 45.77
C ASN A 536 21.03 -15.96 47.03
N GLU A 537 20.72 -14.66 46.97
CA GLU A 537 20.04 -13.93 48.06
C GLU A 537 18.69 -14.56 48.41
N ARG A 538 17.87 -14.88 47.40
CA ARG A 538 16.56 -15.54 47.59
C ARG A 538 16.68 -16.95 48.16
N ARG A 539 17.78 -17.63 47.88
CA ARG A 539 18.05 -18.98 48.41
C ARG A 539 18.55 -18.90 49.86
N GLN A 540 19.35 -17.89 50.19
CA GLN A 540 19.81 -17.64 51.56
C GLN A 540 18.69 -17.13 52.47
N SER A 541 17.71 -16.39 51.97
CA SER A 541 16.56 -15.92 52.76
C SER A 541 15.46 -16.97 52.98
N LYS A 542 15.53 -18.11 52.30
CA LYS A 542 14.61 -19.25 52.46
C LYS A 542 15.18 -20.39 53.33
N ASN A 543 16.46 -20.32 53.65
CA ASN A 543 17.15 -21.19 54.61
C ASN A 543 17.29 -20.45 55.93
#